data_AF-A0A7C6YPE7-F1
#
_entry.id   AF-A0A7C6YPE7-F1
#
_cell.length_a   1.000
_cell.length_b   1.000
_cell.length_c   1.000
_cell.angle_alpha   90.00
_cell.angle_beta   90.00
_cell.angle_gamma   90.00
#
_symmetry.space_group_name_H-M   'P 1'
#
loop_
_entity.id
_entity.type
_entity.pdbx_description
1 polymer ?
#
loop_
_entity_poly.entity_id
_entity_poly.type
_entity_poly.pdbx_seq_one_letter_code
_entity_poly.pdbx_strand_id
1 'polypeptide(L)' 'MMRIFLVDDEKLFVKGLTAILENEGFQVTSVFDGEKALG' A
#
# COMPACT_ATOMS: atom_id res chain seq x y z
N MET A 1 2.19 -13.80 10.38
CA MET A 1 1.33 -12.77 9.77
C MET A 1 2.17 -11.97 8.79
N MET A 2 1.84 -12.01 7.50
CA MET A 2 2.62 -11.32 6.47
C MET A 2 2.17 -9.85 6.37
N ARG A 3 3.13 -8.92 6.40
CA ARG A 3 2.90 -7.48 6.25
C ARG A 3 3.47 -7.01 4.92
N ILE A 4 2.67 -6.26 4.16
CA ILE A 4 3.03 -5.75 2.83
C ILE A 4 3.22 -4.24 2.93
N PHE A 5 4.38 -3.75 2.48
CA PHE A 5 4.65 -2.33 2.32
C PHE A 5 4.55 -1.99 0.84
N LEU A 6 3.52 -1.27 0.45
CA LEU A 6 3.22 -0.92 -0.94
C LEU A 6 3.60 0.55 -1.19
N VAL A 7 4.56 0.79 -2.08
CA VAL A 7 5.00 2.14 -2.44
C VAL A 7 4.98 2.28 -3.94
N ASP A 8 4.20 3.24 -4.44
CA ASP A 8 4.05 3.54 -5.86
C ASP A 8 3.55 5.00 -5.99
N ASP A 9 3.95 5.75 -7.01
CA ASP A 9 3.53 7.15 -7.20
C ASP A 9 2.13 7.29 -7.79
N GLU A 10 1.56 6.22 -8.35
CA GLU A 10 0.19 6.18 -8.85
C GLU A 10 -0.83 5.94 -7.72
N LYS A 11 -1.36 7.04 -7.17
CA LYS A 11 -2.34 7.02 -6.07
C LYS A 11 -3.55 6.09 -6.29
N LEU A 12 -4.08 6.00 -7.51
CA LEU A 12 -5.24 5.14 -7.80
C LEU A 12 -4.85 3.66 -7.76
N PHE A 13 -3.67 3.32 -8.27
CA PHE A 13 -3.13 1.96 -8.23
C PHE A 13 -2.91 1.52 -6.79
N VAL A 14 -2.23 2.35 -5.98
CA VAL A 14 -1.99 2.10 -4.56
C VAL A 14 -3.29 1.83 -3.82
N LYS A 15 -4.30 2.69 -4.00
CA LYS A 15 -5.60 2.51 -3.33
C LYS A 15 -6.32 1.22 -3.76
N GLY A 16 -6.31 0.92 -5.05
CA GLY A 16 -6.97 -0.28 -5.58
C GLY A 16 -6.31 -1.56 -5.05
N LEU A 17 -4.98 -1.63 -5.12
CA LEU A 17 -4.22 -2.80 -4.68
C LEU A 17 -4.27 -2.99 -3.16
N THR A 18 -4.19 -1.91 -2.37
CA THR A 18 -4.38 -1.99 -0.91
C THR A 18 -5.73 -2.60 -0.56
N ALA A 19 -6.82 -2.14 -1.18
CA ALA A 19 -8.17 -2.66 -0.90
C ALA A 19 -8.32 -4.16 -1.24
N ILE A 20 -7.68 -4.61 -2.32
CA ILE A 20 -7.68 -6.03 -2.72
C ILE A 20 -6.94 -6.87 -1.67
N LEU A 21 -5.72 -6.47 -1.32
CA LEU A 21 -4.87 -7.21 -0.39
C LEU A 21 -5.44 -7.23 1.04
N GLU A 22 -6.04 -6.14 1.50
CA GLU A 22 -6.73 -6.10 2.80
C GLU A 22 -7.94 -7.05 2.83
N ASN A 23 -8.70 -7.13 1.72
CA ASN A 23 -9.82 -8.07 1.59
C ASN A 23 -9.36 -9.54 1.59
N GLU A 24 -8.17 -9.81 1.03
CA GLU A 24 -7.53 -11.14 1.11
C GLU A 24 -6.95 -11.46 2.50
N GLY A 25 -7.01 -10.52 3.45
CA GLY A 25 -6.58 -10.71 4.83
C GLY A 25 -5.12 -10.34 5.11
N PHE A 26 -4.46 -9.64 4.18
CA PHE A 26 -3.12 -9.11 4.40
C PHE A 26 -3.17 -7.82 5.22
N GLN A 27 -2.14 -7.62 6.05
CA GLN A 27 -1.89 -6.31 6.65
C GLN A 27 -1.05 -5.49 5.68
N VAL A 28 -1.63 -4.42 5.14
CA VAL A 28 -0.99 -3.56 4.14
C VAL A 28 -0.69 -2.21 4.76
N THR A 29 0.49 -1.67 4.48
CA THR A 29 0.82 -0.27 4.72
C THR A 29 1.25 0.32 3.40
N SER A 30 0.52 1.34 2.95
CA SER A 30 0.70 1.89 1.61
C SER A 30 1.06 3.36 1.62
N VAL A 31 2.03 3.75 0.81
CA VAL A 31 2.46 5.14 0.66
C VAL A 31 2.48 5.51 -0.81
N PHE A 32 1.78 6.59 -1.16
CA PHE A 32 1.65 7.07 -2.54
C PHE A 32 2.59 8.23 -2.89
N ASP A 33 3.44 8.61 -1.94
CA ASP A 33 4.30 9.78 -2.00
C ASP A 33 5.69 9.37 -1.52
N GLY A 34 6.68 9.41 -2.42
CA GLY A 34 8.05 8.99 -2.14
C GLY A 34 8.68 9.77 -0.98
N GLU A 35 8.29 11.02 -0.75
CA GLU A 35 8.76 11.81 0.40
C GLU A 35 8.14 11.34 1.72
N LYS A 36 6.89 10.84 1.69
CA LYS A 36 6.22 10.27 2.87
C LYS A 36 6.62 8.83 3.16
N ALA A 37 7.24 8.12 2.21
CA ALA A 37 7.63 6.73 2.39
C ALA A 37 8.87 6.57 3.27
N LEU A 38 9.64 7.66 3.44
CA LEU A 38 10.88 7.71 4.20
C LEU A 38 10.75 8.41 5.56
N GLY A 39 9.55 8.91 5.91
CA GLY A 39 9.25 9.69 7.12
C GLY A 39 8.63 8.89 8.25
#